data_AF-A0A348NWI5-F1
#
_entry.id   AF-A0A348NWI5-F1
#
_cell.length_a   1.000
_cell.length_b   1.000
_cell.length_c   1.000
_cell.angle_alpha   90.00
_cell.angle_beta   90.00
_cell.angle_gamma   90.00
#
_symmetry.space_group_name_H-M   'P 1'
#
loop_
_entity.id
_entity.type
_entity.pdbx_description
1 polymer ?
#
loop_
_entity_poly.entity_id
_entity_poly.type
_entity_poly.pdbx_seq_one_letter_code
_entity_poly.pdbx_strand_id
1 'polypeptide(L)'
;MKKTVLFVLLTAFYLSAAIVPLEKAKKVAKNYYGHYCSEAASKGSSVINVVENKYEGIITRYTFEFDKGFVIVTADDELYPILGYSDHGKVPSKDAVGGQNFKEWFDNYDRQIACKGSGKFIDENAVRLWKDIENNVFPTGKAGIIVDRLVKSQWGQLYPWNLLCPEKDSMETYAGCVATAMAQILRYHRWPDVGAGSASYLWEGQTLSADFTVHTWNYDLMPEVLNIEYGIYPEYWETGITQAEKDELSLLSYWTGLSVDMMYGTYLNEGSATYASYVDDAFLDHWKASSSQYYTMEKPPSGGVDAQFPIIKAELDAKRPWFWAGGAHAFILDGYRDDYWYHFNWG
;
A
#
# COMPACT_ATOMS: atom_id res chain seq x y z
N MET A 1 -4.80 -76.42 -3.80
CA MET A 1 -4.91 -75.10 -4.47
C MET A 1 -5.74 -74.16 -3.60
N LYS A 2 -5.13 -73.14 -3.01
CA LYS A 2 -5.77 -71.89 -2.54
C LYS A 2 -4.63 -70.90 -2.27
N LYS A 3 -4.37 -70.01 -3.22
CA LYS A 3 -3.40 -68.91 -3.07
C LYS A 3 -4.14 -67.76 -2.38
N THR A 4 -3.74 -67.43 -1.16
CA THR A 4 -4.21 -66.23 -0.47
C THR A 4 -3.40 -65.05 -0.99
N VAL A 5 -4.02 -64.21 -1.82
CA VAL A 5 -3.42 -62.94 -2.27
C VAL A 5 -3.72 -61.92 -1.19
N LEU A 6 -2.67 -61.45 -0.51
CA LEU A 6 -2.75 -60.36 0.45
C LEU A 6 -2.76 -59.04 -0.33
N PHE A 7 -3.91 -58.38 -0.39
CA PHE A 7 -4.05 -57.05 -0.98
C PHE A 7 -3.58 -56.02 0.05
N VAL A 8 -2.36 -55.49 -0.11
CA VAL A 8 -1.89 -54.34 0.66
C VAL A 8 -2.51 -53.09 0.04
N LEU A 9 -3.55 -52.55 0.68
CA LEU A 9 -4.03 -51.20 0.37
C LEU A 9 -2.93 -50.21 0.79
N LEU A 10 -2.14 -49.72 -0.16
CA LEU A 10 -1.42 -48.46 -0.01
C LEU A 10 -2.44 -47.33 -0.09
N THR A 11 -2.94 -46.88 1.06
CA THR A 11 -3.56 -45.56 1.16
C THR A 11 -2.46 -44.52 0.99
N ALA A 12 -2.34 -43.97 -0.21
CA ALA A 12 -1.59 -42.76 -0.45
C ALA A 12 -2.25 -41.63 0.36
N PHE A 13 -1.66 -41.28 1.51
CA PHE A 13 -1.94 -40.00 2.14
C PHE A 13 -1.48 -38.94 1.16
N TYR A 14 -2.42 -38.28 0.50
CA TYR A 14 -2.18 -36.97 -0.06
C TYR A 14 -1.88 -36.06 1.13
N LEU A 15 -0.60 -35.95 1.49
CA LEU A 15 -0.09 -34.87 2.33
C LEU A 15 -0.33 -33.59 1.53
N SER A 16 -1.53 -33.02 1.66
CA SER A 16 -1.69 -31.59 1.46
C SER A 16 -0.72 -30.93 2.42
N ALA A 17 0.13 -30.03 1.94
CA ALA A 17 0.94 -29.17 2.80
C ALA A 17 0.02 -28.62 3.90
N ALA A 18 0.39 -28.87 5.15
CA ALA A 18 -0.46 -28.53 6.28
C ALA A 18 -0.45 -27.02 6.43
N ILE A 19 -1.63 -26.40 6.43
CA ILE A 19 -1.80 -24.98 6.74
C ILE A 19 -1.08 -24.69 8.05
N VAL A 20 -0.27 -23.63 8.07
CA VAL A 20 0.46 -23.22 9.27
C VAL A 20 -0.53 -22.98 10.41
N PRO A 21 -0.39 -23.66 11.56
CA PRO A 21 -1.30 -23.45 12.69
C PRO A 21 -1.23 -22.02 13.21
N LEU A 22 -2.38 -21.47 13.60
CA LEU A 22 -2.50 -20.10 14.12
C LEU A 22 -1.48 -19.77 15.22
N GLU A 23 -1.25 -20.68 16.17
CA GLU A 23 -0.29 -20.46 17.27
C GLU A 23 1.16 -20.38 16.80
N LYS A 24 1.54 -21.14 15.75
CA LYS A 24 2.86 -21.03 15.11
C LYS A 24 3.00 -19.66 14.43
N ALA A 25 2.01 -19.26 13.65
CA ALA A 25 1.99 -17.94 12.99
C ALA A 25 2.02 -16.78 14.00
N LYS A 26 1.28 -16.89 15.11
CA LYS A 26 1.24 -15.88 16.19
C LYS A 26 2.59 -15.73 16.89
N LYS A 27 3.27 -16.85 17.16
CA LYS A 27 4.63 -16.83 17.75
C LYS A 27 5.61 -16.13 16.81
N VAL A 28 5.57 -16.46 15.52
CA VAL A 28 6.39 -15.81 14.48
C VAL A 28 6.10 -14.31 14.38
N ALA A 29 4.82 -13.91 14.36
CA ALA A 29 4.43 -12.49 14.34
C ALA A 29 4.98 -11.72 15.55
N LYS A 30 4.86 -12.27 16.76
CA LYS A 30 5.35 -11.63 17.99
C LYS A 30 6.87 -11.47 17.99
N ASN A 31 7.60 -12.51 17.60
CA ASN A 31 9.06 -12.46 17.52
C ASN A 31 9.49 -11.42 16.48
N TYR A 32 8.87 -11.42 15.30
CA TYR A 32 9.20 -10.47 14.24
C TYR A 32 8.89 -9.03 14.65
N TYR A 33 7.70 -8.76 15.22
CA TYR A 33 7.32 -7.43 15.71
C TYR A 33 8.25 -6.95 16.84
N GLY A 34 8.58 -7.83 17.80
CA GLY A 34 9.50 -7.50 18.89
C GLY A 34 10.91 -7.15 18.42
N HIS A 35 11.37 -7.74 17.31
CA HIS A 35 12.68 -7.45 16.74
C HIS A 35 12.69 -6.19 15.86
N TYR A 36 11.80 -6.13 14.86
CA TYR A 36 11.83 -5.06 13.86
C TYR A 36 11.08 -3.80 14.30
N CYS A 37 10.01 -3.94 15.09
CA CYS A 37 9.19 -2.84 15.62
C CYS A 37 9.46 -2.59 17.11
N SER A 38 10.69 -2.84 17.59
CA SER A 38 11.08 -2.82 19.01
C SER A 38 10.72 -1.54 19.77
N GLU A 39 10.69 -0.39 19.09
CA GLU A 39 10.31 0.90 19.70
C GLU A 39 8.80 1.04 19.90
N ALA A 40 8.02 0.50 18.97
CA ALA A 40 6.55 0.45 19.05
C ALA A 40 6.07 -0.65 19.99
N ALA A 41 6.83 -1.75 20.10
CA ALA A 41 6.63 -2.83 21.04
C ALA A 41 6.86 -2.36 22.49
N SER A 42 5.81 -1.86 23.14
CA SER A 42 5.81 -1.62 24.60
C SER A 42 6.08 -2.93 25.37
N LYS A 43 6.31 -2.85 26.69
CA LYS A 43 6.58 -4.02 27.54
C LYS A 43 5.43 -5.03 27.45
N GLY A 44 5.58 -5.99 26.54
CA GLY A 44 4.58 -6.99 26.17
C GLY A 44 3.94 -6.67 24.83
N SER A 45 4.55 -7.12 23.73
CA SER A 45 3.95 -7.16 22.38
C SER A 45 2.73 -8.09 22.35
N SER A 46 1.65 -7.70 23.02
CA SER A 46 0.40 -8.42 23.04
C SER A 46 -0.35 -8.15 21.75
N VAL A 47 -0.69 -9.23 21.05
CA VAL A 47 -1.62 -9.18 19.94
C VAL A 47 -2.99 -8.79 20.48
N ILE A 48 -3.56 -7.70 19.97
CA ILE A 48 -4.87 -7.16 20.37
C ILE A 48 -6.01 -7.66 19.47
N ASN A 49 -5.70 -8.03 18.23
CA ASN A 49 -6.66 -8.55 17.27
C ASN A 49 -5.97 -9.51 16.28
N VAL A 50 -6.73 -10.48 15.79
CA VAL A 50 -6.28 -11.46 14.79
C VAL A 50 -7.33 -11.58 13.71
N VAL A 51 -6.92 -11.39 12.45
CA VAL A 51 -7.77 -11.59 11.29
C VAL A 51 -7.24 -12.78 10.49
N GLU A 52 -8.10 -13.77 10.27
CA GLU A 52 -7.86 -14.89 9.37
C GLU A 52 -8.42 -14.55 7.98
N ASN A 53 -7.56 -14.56 6.97
CA ASN A 53 -7.96 -14.32 5.59
C ASN A 53 -8.08 -15.65 4.84
N LYS A 54 -9.12 -15.76 4.03
CA LYS A 54 -9.41 -16.94 3.20
C LYS A 54 -9.61 -16.55 1.76
N TYR A 55 -9.07 -17.35 0.87
CA TYR A 55 -9.36 -17.31 -0.56
C TYR A 55 -9.85 -18.68 -1.00
N GLU A 56 -11.04 -18.73 -1.62
CA GLU A 56 -11.69 -19.98 -2.05
C GLU A 56 -11.77 -21.07 -0.95
N GLY A 57 -11.95 -20.64 0.31
CA GLY A 57 -12.05 -21.54 1.47
C GLY A 57 -10.70 -21.99 2.07
N ILE A 58 -9.58 -21.64 1.44
CA ILE A 58 -8.22 -21.92 1.93
C ILE A 58 -7.77 -20.74 2.79
N ILE A 59 -7.22 -21.02 3.97
CA ILE A 59 -6.57 -19.98 4.78
C ILE A 59 -5.24 -19.62 4.11
N THR A 60 -5.08 -18.35 3.75
CA THR A 60 -3.90 -17.87 3.00
C THR A 60 -2.94 -17.09 3.88
N ARG A 61 -3.46 -16.33 4.86
CA ARG A 61 -2.65 -15.51 5.78
C ARG A 61 -3.40 -15.18 7.06
N TYR A 62 -2.62 -14.72 8.03
CA TYR A 62 -3.06 -14.20 9.32
C TYR A 62 -2.54 -12.77 9.50
N THR A 63 -3.40 -11.85 9.90
CA THR A 63 -3.00 -10.50 10.31
C THR A 63 -3.05 -10.41 11.82
N PHE A 64 -1.93 -10.08 12.45
CA PHE A 64 -1.80 -9.88 13.89
C PHE A 64 -1.64 -8.39 14.17
N GLU A 65 -2.63 -7.77 14.79
CA GLU A 65 -2.56 -6.36 15.18
C GLU A 65 -2.05 -6.23 16.61
N PHE A 66 -1.25 -5.20 16.82
CA PHE A 66 -0.69 -4.74 18.07
C PHE A 66 -1.21 -3.33 18.36
N ASP A 67 -0.92 -2.79 19.54
CA ASP A 67 -1.34 -1.44 19.94
C ASP A 67 -0.99 -0.36 18.92
N LYS A 68 0.20 -0.47 18.31
CA LYS A 68 0.75 0.50 17.36
C LYS A 68 1.19 -0.18 16.08
N GLY A 69 0.41 -1.06 15.46
CA GLY A 69 0.83 -1.63 14.17
C GLY A 69 0.45 -3.08 14.03
N PHE A 70 1.07 -3.78 13.08
CA PHE A 70 0.64 -5.10 12.69
C PHE A 70 1.76 -5.92 12.04
N VAL A 71 1.56 -7.23 11.97
CA VAL A 71 2.35 -8.17 11.16
C VAL A 71 1.38 -9.08 10.40
N ILE A 72 1.59 -9.23 9.10
CA ILE A 72 0.83 -10.12 8.22
C ILE A 72 1.71 -11.33 7.91
N VAL A 73 1.26 -12.50 8.32
CA VAL A 73 1.99 -13.76 8.24
C VAL A 73 1.31 -14.69 7.25
N THR A 74 2.07 -15.29 6.33
CA THR A 74 1.52 -16.32 5.42
C THR A 74 1.07 -17.57 6.19
N ALA A 75 0.08 -18.28 5.66
CA ALA A 75 -0.41 -19.54 6.21
C ALA A 75 0.25 -20.79 5.58
N ASP A 76 1.35 -20.61 4.84
CA ASP A 76 2.11 -21.66 4.15
C ASP A 76 3.60 -21.54 4.51
N ASP A 77 4.17 -22.58 5.16
CA ASP A 77 5.56 -22.53 5.65
C ASP A 77 6.63 -22.90 4.61
N GLU A 78 6.24 -23.09 3.37
CA GLU A 78 7.14 -23.15 2.22
C GLU A 78 7.18 -21.80 1.46
N LEU A 79 6.44 -20.79 1.94
CA LEU A 79 6.47 -19.39 1.49
C LEU A 79 7.03 -18.46 2.56
N TYR A 80 7.50 -17.28 2.15
CA TYR A 80 8.10 -16.30 3.07
C TYR A 80 7.17 -15.99 4.25
N PRO A 81 7.65 -16.10 5.51
CA PRO A 81 6.79 -16.04 6.70
C PRO A 81 6.01 -14.74 6.83
N ILE A 82 6.65 -13.60 6.52
CA ILE A 82 6.06 -12.27 6.71
C ILE A 82 5.78 -11.66 5.34
N LEU A 83 4.54 -11.29 5.10
CA LEU A 83 4.08 -10.64 3.85
C LEU A 83 4.10 -9.12 3.94
N GLY A 84 4.01 -8.57 5.16
CA GLY A 84 3.95 -7.14 5.43
C GLY A 84 3.94 -6.87 6.92
N TYR A 85 4.46 -5.72 7.34
CA TYR A 85 4.40 -5.29 8.73
C TYR A 85 4.42 -3.77 8.84
N SER A 86 3.94 -3.24 9.96
CA SER A 86 4.04 -1.83 10.30
C SER A 86 4.27 -1.67 11.80
N ASP A 87 5.07 -0.68 12.17
CA ASP A 87 5.31 -0.24 13.56
C ASP A 87 4.37 0.89 14.01
N HIS A 88 3.35 1.19 13.20
CA HIS A 88 2.30 2.17 13.49
C HIS A 88 1.01 1.85 12.71
N GLY A 89 -0.07 2.54 13.04
CA GLY A 89 -1.35 2.41 12.35
C GLY A 89 -2.01 1.05 12.55
N LYS A 90 -3.00 0.76 11.71
CA LYS A 90 -3.78 -0.49 11.71
C LYS A 90 -4.00 -0.94 10.28
N VAL A 91 -4.34 -2.20 10.09
CA VAL A 91 -4.77 -2.67 8.78
C VAL A 91 -6.15 -2.07 8.47
N PRO A 92 -6.40 -1.55 7.25
CA PRO A 92 -7.72 -1.10 6.86
C PRO A 92 -8.76 -2.20 7.11
N SER A 93 -9.84 -1.87 7.82
CA SER A 93 -10.89 -2.85 8.06
C SER A 93 -11.58 -3.20 6.75
N LYS A 94 -12.13 -4.41 6.64
CA LYS A 94 -12.83 -4.86 5.43
C LYS A 94 -14.00 -3.96 5.02
N ASP A 95 -14.57 -3.23 5.99
CA ASP A 95 -15.76 -2.37 5.88
C ASP A 95 -15.39 -0.88 5.88
N ALA A 96 -14.09 -0.54 5.96
CA ALA A 96 -13.63 0.84 5.94
C ALA A 96 -13.85 1.47 4.56
N VAL A 97 -14.29 2.73 4.55
CA VAL A 97 -14.31 3.55 3.35
C VAL A 97 -12.88 4.02 3.07
N GLY A 98 -12.14 3.26 2.26
CA GLY A 98 -10.74 3.55 1.91
C GLY A 98 -9.86 2.29 1.96
N GLY A 99 -8.58 2.45 1.59
CA GLY A 99 -7.59 1.35 1.66
C GLY A 99 -7.73 0.28 0.58
N GLN A 100 -8.43 0.56 -0.52
CA GLN A 100 -8.58 -0.36 -1.66
C GLN A 100 -7.22 -0.77 -2.24
N ASN A 101 -6.27 0.17 -2.32
CA ASN A 101 -4.90 -0.09 -2.77
C ASN A 101 -4.22 -1.20 -1.94
N PHE A 102 -4.31 -1.09 -0.60
CA PHE A 102 -3.82 -2.12 0.31
C PHE A 102 -4.57 -3.43 0.11
N LYS A 103 -5.90 -3.37 -0.01
CA LYS A 103 -6.75 -4.56 -0.15
C LYS A 103 -6.42 -5.35 -1.41
N GLU A 104 -6.35 -4.69 -2.57
CA GLU A 104 -6.00 -5.33 -3.84
C GLU A 104 -4.59 -5.96 -3.78
N TRP A 105 -3.63 -5.29 -3.16
CA TRP A 105 -2.28 -5.82 -2.99
C TRP A 105 -2.28 -7.16 -2.24
N PHE A 106 -2.97 -7.21 -1.10
CA PHE A 106 -3.03 -8.43 -0.31
C PHE A 106 -3.98 -9.49 -0.89
N ASP A 107 -5.02 -9.10 -1.63
CA ASP A 107 -5.86 -10.03 -2.39
C ASP A 107 -5.06 -10.71 -3.52
N ASN A 108 -4.09 -10.00 -4.12
CA ASN A 108 -3.12 -10.59 -5.04
C ASN A 108 -2.21 -11.63 -4.37
N TYR A 109 -1.77 -11.38 -3.13
CA TYR A 109 -1.03 -12.39 -2.35
C TYR A 109 -1.91 -13.58 -2.01
N ASP A 110 -3.16 -13.35 -1.59
CA ASP A 110 -4.11 -14.41 -1.23
C ASP A 110 -4.36 -15.34 -2.43
N ARG A 111 -4.54 -14.79 -3.65
CA ARG A 111 -4.62 -15.56 -4.90
C ARG A 111 -3.36 -16.38 -5.17
N GLN A 112 -2.18 -15.78 -5.06
CA GLN A 112 -0.90 -16.47 -5.31
C GLN A 112 -0.68 -17.64 -4.35
N ILE A 113 -0.98 -17.44 -3.06
CA ILE A 113 -0.85 -18.46 -2.02
C ILE A 113 -1.82 -19.62 -2.30
N ALA A 114 -3.09 -19.32 -2.61
CA ALA A 114 -4.08 -20.35 -2.92
C ALA A 114 -3.75 -21.13 -4.21
N CYS A 115 -3.24 -20.46 -5.24
CA CYS A 115 -2.91 -21.07 -6.54
C CYS A 115 -1.61 -21.90 -6.53
N LYS A 116 -0.75 -21.77 -5.52
CA LYS A 116 0.52 -22.53 -5.41
C LYS A 116 0.30 -24.04 -5.54
N GLY A 117 -0.80 -24.57 -4.98
CA GLY A 117 -1.09 -26.00 -4.93
C GLY A 117 -0.05 -26.78 -4.11
N SER A 118 -0.41 -27.96 -3.59
CA SER A 118 0.39 -28.71 -2.62
C SER A 118 1.66 -29.39 -3.17
N GLY A 119 2.43 -28.77 -4.08
CA GLY A 119 3.73 -29.36 -4.45
C GLY A 119 4.47 -28.82 -5.67
N LYS A 120 4.31 -27.56 -6.08
CA LYS A 120 5.04 -27.03 -7.26
C LYS A 120 6.16 -26.04 -6.96
N PHE A 121 6.27 -25.54 -5.73
CA PHE A 121 7.28 -24.55 -5.38
C PHE A 121 7.57 -24.60 -3.87
N ILE A 122 8.78 -24.99 -3.50
CA ILE A 122 9.30 -24.86 -2.13
C ILE A 122 10.45 -23.87 -2.19
N ASP A 123 10.37 -22.81 -1.40
CA ASP A 123 11.47 -21.89 -1.21
C ASP A 123 12.28 -22.30 0.04
N GLU A 124 13.47 -22.85 -0.16
CA GLU A 124 14.33 -23.30 0.94
C GLU A 124 14.71 -22.16 1.89
N ASN A 125 14.83 -20.92 1.38
CA ASN A 125 15.08 -19.75 2.22
C ASN A 125 13.86 -19.43 3.07
N ALA A 126 12.65 -19.55 2.52
CA ALA A 126 11.42 -19.35 3.27
C ALA A 126 11.29 -20.35 4.43
N VAL A 127 11.51 -21.64 4.16
CA VAL A 127 11.47 -22.70 5.19
C VAL A 127 12.48 -22.41 6.31
N ARG A 128 13.68 -21.94 5.96
CA ARG A 128 14.69 -21.53 6.94
C ARG A 128 14.24 -20.29 7.74
N LEU A 129 13.71 -19.27 7.08
CA LEU A 129 13.23 -18.04 7.73
C LEU A 129 12.13 -18.33 8.75
N TRP A 130 11.21 -19.25 8.43
CA TRP A 130 10.20 -19.72 9.38
C TRP A 130 10.84 -20.26 10.65
N LYS A 131 11.81 -21.17 10.52
CA LYS A 131 12.51 -21.77 11.66
C LYS A 131 13.30 -20.72 12.45
N ASP A 132 13.98 -19.82 11.77
CA ASP A 132 14.83 -18.80 12.41
C ASP A 132 13.96 -17.83 13.23
N ILE A 133 12.92 -17.24 12.62
CA ILE A 133 12.01 -16.31 13.31
C ILE A 133 11.25 -16.99 14.46
N GLU A 134 10.79 -18.23 14.26
CA GLU A 134 10.11 -19.00 15.31
C GLU A 134 11.03 -19.21 16.54
N ASN A 135 12.32 -19.42 16.33
CA ASN A 135 13.33 -19.57 17.38
C ASN A 135 13.93 -18.24 17.84
N ASN A 136 13.37 -17.11 17.41
CA ASN A 136 13.83 -15.76 17.73
C ASN A 136 15.29 -15.52 17.30
N VAL A 137 15.69 -16.16 16.20
CA VAL A 137 16.99 -16.00 15.55
C VAL A 137 16.82 -15.01 14.39
N PHE A 138 17.60 -13.93 14.44
CA PHE A 138 17.60 -12.88 13.42
C PHE A 138 19.04 -12.62 12.96
N PRO A 139 19.26 -12.05 11.76
CA PRO A 139 20.57 -11.61 11.32
C PRO A 139 21.28 -10.75 12.38
N THR A 140 22.60 -10.89 12.47
CA THR A 140 23.41 -10.12 13.43
C THR A 140 23.48 -8.66 12.96
N GLY A 141 23.01 -7.76 13.82
CA GLY A 141 22.73 -6.38 13.45
C GLY A 141 21.30 -6.27 12.92
N LYS A 142 20.49 -5.41 13.54
CA LYS A 142 19.22 -4.98 12.93
C LYS A 142 19.65 -4.37 11.60
N ALA A 143 19.26 -4.95 10.46
CA ALA A 143 19.34 -4.23 9.20
C ALA A 143 18.47 -2.99 9.42
N GLY A 144 19.10 -1.88 9.77
CA GLY A 144 18.40 -0.64 10.08
C GLY A 144 17.61 -0.26 8.85
N ILE A 145 16.48 0.40 9.04
CA ILE A 145 15.82 1.10 7.95
C ILE A 145 16.88 2.01 7.31
N ILE A 146 17.22 1.79 6.03
CA ILE A 146 18.31 2.52 5.36
C ILE A 146 17.77 3.88 4.91
N VAL A 147 16.60 3.87 4.27
CA VAL A 147 15.82 5.08 4.01
C VAL A 147 14.47 4.89 4.69
N ASP A 148 14.24 5.69 5.73
CA ASP A 148 12.93 5.76 6.38
C ASP A 148 11.94 6.53 5.50
N ARG A 149 10.65 6.33 5.78
CA ARG A 149 9.47 6.93 5.09
C ARG A 149 9.75 8.39 4.79
N LEU A 150 9.99 8.72 3.53
CA LEU A 150 10.26 10.09 3.11
C LEU A 150 8.96 10.92 3.20
N VAL A 151 7.84 10.34 2.75
CA VAL A 151 6.54 11.01 2.71
C VAL A 151 5.84 10.78 4.04
N LYS A 152 5.75 11.85 4.84
CA LYS A 152 5.08 11.80 6.15
C LYS A 152 3.59 12.12 6.09
N SER A 153 3.10 12.62 4.94
CA SER A 153 1.68 12.88 4.77
C SER A 153 0.87 11.58 4.86
N GLN A 154 -0.29 11.65 5.50
CA GLN A 154 -1.25 10.54 5.60
C GLN A 154 -2.54 11.00 4.93
N TRP A 155 -2.45 11.23 3.63
CA TRP A 155 -3.57 11.76 2.85
C TRP A 155 -4.40 10.66 2.23
N GLY A 156 -5.68 10.95 2.02
CA GLY A 156 -6.64 10.04 1.41
C GLY A 156 -7.25 10.60 0.13
N GLN A 157 -8.37 10.01 -0.28
CA GLN A 157 -9.08 10.35 -1.52
C GLN A 157 -10.46 10.95 -1.30
N LEU A 158 -10.95 10.97 -0.07
CA LEU A 158 -12.23 11.60 0.31
C LEU A 158 -11.95 12.90 1.07
N TYR A 159 -12.86 13.33 1.91
CA TYR A 159 -12.69 14.58 2.63
C TYR A 159 -11.38 14.64 3.43
N PRO A 160 -10.70 15.80 3.46
CA PRO A 160 -11.06 17.05 2.76
C PRO A 160 -10.55 17.12 1.32
N TRP A 161 -9.79 16.13 0.85
CA TRP A 161 -9.09 16.15 -0.43
C TRP A 161 -10.02 16.19 -1.65
N ASN A 162 -11.26 15.68 -1.53
CA ASN A 162 -12.22 15.66 -2.64
C ASN A 162 -13.18 16.87 -2.69
N LEU A 163 -13.06 17.86 -1.79
CA LEU A 163 -14.04 18.95 -1.68
C LEU A 163 -14.23 19.79 -2.96
N LEU A 164 -13.20 19.84 -3.83
CA LEU A 164 -13.26 20.53 -5.12
C LEU A 164 -13.40 19.58 -6.31
N CYS A 165 -13.47 18.27 -6.08
CA CYS A 165 -13.74 17.31 -7.14
C CYS A 165 -15.19 17.46 -7.62
N PRO A 166 -15.46 17.28 -8.92
CA PRO A 166 -16.80 17.45 -9.45
C PRO A 166 -17.71 16.31 -8.96
N GLU A 167 -18.99 16.61 -8.78
CA GLU A 167 -19.98 15.59 -8.43
C GLU A 167 -20.39 14.78 -9.66
N LYS A 168 -20.70 13.50 -9.44
CA LYS A 168 -21.31 12.60 -10.44
C LYS A 168 -22.64 12.10 -9.90
N ASP A 169 -23.71 12.29 -10.67
CA ASP A 169 -25.07 11.91 -10.27
C ASP A 169 -25.48 12.50 -8.89
N SER A 170 -25.08 13.73 -8.59
CA SER A 170 -25.26 14.41 -7.28
C SER A 170 -24.58 13.72 -6.09
N MET A 171 -23.54 12.93 -6.36
CA MET A 171 -22.70 12.30 -5.34
C MET A 171 -21.27 12.80 -5.45
N GLU A 172 -20.63 12.90 -4.29
CA GLU A 172 -19.19 13.19 -4.20
C GLU A 172 -18.38 12.12 -4.93
N THR A 173 -17.37 12.59 -5.66
CA THR A 173 -16.38 11.72 -6.29
C THR A 173 -15.12 11.64 -5.44
N TYR A 174 -14.28 10.65 -5.72
CA TYR A 174 -12.98 10.51 -5.08
C TYR A 174 -11.97 11.43 -5.77
N ALA A 175 -10.95 11.90 -5.04
CA ALA A 175 -9.82 12.59 -5.66
C ALA A 175 -9.06 11.65 -6.64
N GLY A 176 -8.99 10.35 -6.30
CA GLY A 176 -8.34 9.31 -7.09
C GLY A 176 -6.92 9.01 -6.60
N CYS A 177 -6.54 7.73 -6.63
CA CYS A 177 -5.26 7.25 -6.07
C CYS A 177 -4.04 7.91 -6.72
N VAL A 178 -4.08 8.13 -8.05
CA VAL A 178 -3.03 8.83 -8.79
C VAL A 178 -2.88 10.27 -8.31
N ALA A 179 -3.98 11.01 -8.21
CA ALA A 179 -3.98 12.41 -7.76
C ALA A 179 -3.48 12.53 -6.31
N THR A 180 -3.91 11.62 -5.42
CA THR A 180 -3.45 11.58 -4.02
C THR A 180 -1.96 11.30 -3.93
N ALA A 181 -1.43 10.32 -4.68
CA ALA A 181 0.00 10.02 -4.69
C ALA A 181 0.83 11.21 -5.23
N MET A 182 0.39 11.82 -6.33
CA MET A 182 1.03 13.03 -6.88
C MET A 182 1.02 14.19 -5.88
N ALA A 183 -0.14 14.48 -5.28
CA ALA A 183 -0.29 15.59 -4.32
C ALA A 183 0.63 15.43 -3.11
N GLN A 184 0.74 14.22 -2.57
CA GLN A 184 1.65 13.92 -1.46
C GLN A 184 3.13 14.09 -1.85
N ILE A 185 3.54 13.71 -3.08
CA ILE A 185 4.90 13.94 -3.59
C ILE A 185 5.20 15.45 -3.73
N LEU A 186 4.25 16.21 -4.29
CA LEU A 186 4.37 17.67 -4.41
C LEU A 186 4.47 18.34 -3.04
N ARG A 187 3.67 17.91 -2.07
CA ARG A 187 3.78 18.39 -0.68
C ARG A 187 5.15 18.11 -0.12
N TYR A 188 5.64 16.87 -0.23
CA TYR A 188 6.92 16.45 0.32
C TYR A 188 8.07 17.33 -0.20
N HIS A 189 8.09 17.59 -1.51
CA HIS A 189 9.07 18.50 -2.10
C HIS A 189 8.79 19.98 -1.84
N ARG A 190 7.55 20.33 -1.45
CA ARG A 190 7.04 21.70 -1.35
C ARG A 190 7.31 22.46 -2.65
N TRP A 191 6.96 21.83 -3.76
CA TRP A 191 7.28 22.29 -5.10
C TRP A 191 6.15 21.96 -6.08
N PRO A 192 5.85 22.86 -7.04
CA PRO A 192 6.41 24.20 -7.23
C PRO A 192 5.68 25.29 -6.44
N ASP A 193 6.27 26.47 -6.29
CA ASP A 193 5.54 27.63 -5.73
C ASP A 193 4.37 28.04 -6.63
N VAL A 194 4.53 27.95 -7.95
CA VAL A 194 3.51 28.21 -8.97
C VAL A 194 3.69 27.17 -10.08
N GLY A 195 2.61 26.61 -10.61
CA GLY A 195 2.67 25.63 -11.70
C GLY A 195 2.98 26.24 -13.08
N ALA A 196 2.75 25.45 -14.13
CA ALA A 196 2.97 25.84 -15.53
C ALA A 196 1.85 25.35 -16.45
N GLY A 197 1.56 26.15 -17.49
CA GLY A 197 0.55 25.79 -18.49
C GLY A 197 -0.87 25.67 -17.92
N SER A 198 -1.70 24.92 -18.62
CA SER A 198 -3.12 24.71 -18.31
C SER A 198 -3.56 23.34 -18.78
N ALA A 199 -4.56 22.75 -18.13
CA ALA A 199 -5.23 21.54 -18.58
C ALA A 199 -6.73 21.81 -18.80
N SER A 200 -7.32 21.14 -19.78
CA SER A 200 -8.76 21.22 -20.04
C SER A 200 -9.25 20.00 -20.80
N TYR A 201 -10.31 19.35 -20.30
CA TYR A 201 -10.94 18.20 -20.96
C TYR A 201 -12.44 18.13 -20.67
N LEU A 202 -13.16 17.34 -21.47
CA LEU A 202 -14.59 17.10 -21.27
C LEU A 202 -14.78 15.87 -20.36
N TRP A 203 -15.57 16.02 -19.30
CA TRP A 203 -15.96 14.94 -18.39
C TRP A 203 -17.46 15.05 -18.12
N GLU A 204 -18.22 13.96 -18.33
CA GLU A 204 -19.68 13.93 -18.06
C GLU A 204 -20.47 15.13 -18.64
N GLY A 205 -20.09 15.59 -19.84
CA GLY A 205 -20.75 16.72 -20.51
C GLY A 205 -20.38 18.11 -19.98
N GLN A 206 -19.51 18.21 -18.98
CA GLN A 206 -18.92 19.47 -18.51
C GLN A 206 -17.44 19.58 -18.88
N THR A 207 -16.98 20.82 -19.11
CA THR A 207 -15.55 21.09 -19.32
C THR A 207 -14.89 21.33 -17.97
N LEU A 208 -13.95 20.48 -17.62
CA LEU A 208 -13.08 20.66 -16.47
C LEU A 208 -11.80 21.35 -16.94
N SER A 209 -11.27 22.30 -16.18
CA SER A 209 -10.05 23.03 -16.54
C SER A 209 -9.33 23.65 -15.35
N ALA A 210 -8.03 23.82 -15.48
CA ALA A 210 -7.19 24.61 -14.57
C ALA A 210 -6.12 25.36 -15.37
N ASP A 211 -5.83 26.60 -14.95
CA ASP A 211 -4.63 27.32 -15.34
C ASP A 211 -3.63 27.21 -14.19
N PHE A 212 -2.58 26.42 -14.35
CA PHE A 212 -1.63 26.14 -13.27
C PHE A 212 -0.74 27.34 -12.93
N THR A 213 -0.81 28.43 -13.71
CA THR A 213 0.02 29.63 -13.53
C THR A 213 -0.58 30.65 -12.57
N VAL A 214 -1.85 30.51 -12.19
CA VAL A 214 -2.59 31.55 -11.44
C VAL A 214 -2.63 31.35 -9.93
N HIS A 215 -2.20 30.17 -9.44
CA HIS A 215 -2.19 29.87 -8.01
C HIS A 215 -0.76 29.76 -7.48
N THR A 216 -0.52 30.38 -6.32
CA THR A 216 0.73 30.23 -5.57
C THR A 216 0.49 29.32 -4.38
N TRP A 217 1.16 28.17 -4.35
CA TRP A 217 0.93 27.14 -3.35
C TRP A 217 1.47 27.53 -1.99
N ASN A 218 0.61 27.43 -0.96
CA ASN A 218 1.04 27.56 0.42
C ASN A 218 1.10 26.19 1.09
N TYR A 219 2.25 25.52 0.93
CA TYR A 219 2.52 24.22 1.52
C TYR A 219 2.53 24.21 3.07
N ASP A 220 2.50 25.35 3.76
CA ASP A 220 2.30 25.40 5.22
C ASP A 220 0.85 25.18 5.62
N LEU A 221 -0.11 25.41 4.72
CA LEU A 221 -1.52 25.09 4.89
C LEU A 221 -1.84 23.64 4.47
N MET A 222 -0.82 22.81 4.28
CA MET A 222 -0.96 21.40 3.89
C MET A 222 -0.34 20.51 4.97
N PRO A 223 -0.97 20.38 6.15
CA PRO A 223 -0.48 19.52 7.22
C PRO A 223 -0.32 18.07 6.73
N GLU A 224 0.75 17.43 7.20
CA GLU A 224 1.08 16.06 6.81
C GLU A 224 0.04 15.07 7.34
N VAL A 225 -0.35 15.21 8.61
CA VAL A 225 -1.35 14.36 9.25
C VAL A 225 -2.53 15.21 9.68
N LEU A 226 -3.72 14.78 9.28
CA LEU A 226 -4.97 15.39 9.72
C LEU A 226 -5.55 14.59 10.88
N ASN A 227 -5.80 15.25 12.00
CA ASN A 227 -6.60 14.68 13.08
C ASN A 227 -8.07 14.86 12.72
N ILE A 228 -8.59 13.94 11.89
CA ILE A 228 -10.01 13.89 11.54
C ILE A 228 -10.68 12.82 12.39
N GLU A 229 -11.56 13.25 13.30
CA GLU A 229 -12.51 12.34 13.92
C GLU A 229 -13.76 12.27 13.04
N TYR A 230 -13.88 11.17 12.28
CA TYR A 230 -15.04 10.91 11.45
C TYR A 230 -16.25 10.59 12.34
N GLY A 231 -17.06 11.62 12.62
CA GLY A 231 -18.41 11.48 13.15
C GLY A 231 -19.34 10.76 12.16
N ILE A 232 -20.52 10.34 12.65
CA ILE A 232 -21.52 9.62 11.85
C ILE A 232 -22.00 10.43 10.64
N TYR A 233 -22.00 11.76 10.74
CA TYR A 233 -22.29 12.66 9.62
C TYR A 233 -21.17 13.68 9.41
N PRO A 234 -20.84 14.05 8.15
CA PRO A 234 -19.75 14.98 7.82
C PRO A 234 -19.80 16.33 8.53
N GLU A 235 -21.01 16.86 8.77
CA GLU A 235 -21.22 18.12 9.47
C GLU A 235 -20.80 18.09 10.96
N TYR A 236 -20.60 16.90 11.54
CA TYR A 236 -20.14 16.70 12.92
C TYR A 236 -18.69 16.24 12.98
N TRP A 237 -17.93 16.31 11.89
CA TRP A 237 -16.51 15.99 11.94
C TRP A 237 -15.76 17.08 12.69
N GLU A 238 -15.34 16.77 13.92
CA GLU A 238 -14.39 17.56 14.67
C GLU A 238 -13.03 17.44 13.98
N THR A 239 -12.78 18.39 13.09
CA THR A 239 -11.54 18.47 12.35
C THR A 239 -10.86 19.72 12.83
N GLY A 240 -9.77 19.59 13.59
CA GLY A 240 -8.92 20.73 13.99
C GLY A 240 -8.23 21.42 12.80
N ILE A 241 -8.79 21.28 11.60
CA ILE A 241 -8.34 21.78 10.31
C ILE A 241 -9.14 23.05 9.98
N THR A 242 -8.41 24.09 9.61
CA THR A 242 -8.96 25.39 9.21
C THR A 242 -9.55 25.33 7.80
N GLN A 243 -10.42 26.29 7.46
CA GLN A 243 -10.95 26.39 6.10
C GLN A 243 -9.83 26.59 5.07
N ALA A 244 -8.82 27.40 5.38
CA ALA A 244 -7.68 27.64 4.49
C ALA A 244 -6.87 26.37 4.19
N GLU A 245 -6.71 25.48 5.18
CA GLU A 245 -6.07 24.18 4.96
C GLU A 245 -6.93 23.26 4.09
N LYS A 246 -8.26 23.23 4.30
CA LYS A 246 -9.18 22.46 3.43
C LYS A 246 -9.11 22.95 1.99
N ASP A 247 -9.09 24.27 1.80
CA ASP A 247 -9.06 24.89 0.48
C ASP A 247 -7.76 24.51 -0.26
N GLU A 248 -6.59 24.65 0.37
CA GLU A 248 -5.31 24.27 -0.24
C GLU A 248 -5.17 22.77 -0.51
N LEU A 249 -5.58 21.92 0.44
CA LEU A 249 -5.52 20.46 0.27
C LEU A 249 -6.43 19.96 -0.87
N SER A 250 -7.68 20.43 -0.88
CA SER A 250 -8.65 20.04 -1.90
C SER A 250 -8.28 20.59 -3.28
N LEU A 251 -7.72 21.80 -3.35
CA LEU A 251 -7.27 22.40 -4.61
C LEU A 251 -6.09 21.64 -5.17
N LEU A 252 -5.09 21.29 -4.34
CA LEU A 252 -3.94 20.50 -4.78
C LEU A 252 -4.39 19.13 -5.31
N SER A 253 -5.24 18.43 -4.57
CA SER A 253 -5.79 17.13 -4.98
C SER A 253 -6.63 17.21 -6.27
N TYR A 254 -7.43 18.26 -6.42
CA TYR A 254 -8.23 18.46 -7.63
C TYR A 254 -7.33 18.78 -8.84
N TRP A 255 -6.36 19.67 -8.68
CA TRP A 255 -5.45 20.07 -9.77
C TRP A 255 -4.50 18.95 -10.18
N THR A 256 -4.02 18.12 -9.26
CA THR A 256 -3.26 16.92 -9.64
C THR A 256 -4.14 15.97 -10.45
N GLY A 257 -5.42 15.80 -10.10
CA GLY A 257 -6.38 15.04 -10.91
C GLY A 257 -6.60 15.66 -12.31
N LEU A 258 -6.79 16.97 -12.40
CA LEU A 258 -6.92 17.66 -13.69
C LEU A 258 -5.69 17.51 -14.58
N SER A 259 -4.49 17.51 -14.00
CA SER A 259 -3.23 17.38 -14.75
C SER A 259 -3.05 16.02 -15.42
N VAL A 260 -3.88 15.04 -15.07
CA VAL A 260 -3.83 13.67 -15.59
C VAL A 260 -5.19 13.23 -16.16
N ASP A 261 -6.02 14.14 -16.65
CA ASP A 261 -7.33 13.81 -17.25
C ASP A 261 -8.19 12.85 -16.41
N MET A 262 -8.27 13.12 -15.09
CA MET A 262 -8.96 12.23 -14.15
C MET A 262 -10.41 11.95 -14.58
N MET A 263 -10.75 10.67 -14.69
CA MET A 263 -12.12 10.21 -14.80
C MET A 263 -12.69 10.11 -13.39
N TYR A 264 -13.27 11.21 -12.90
CA TYR A 264 -13.87 11.25 -11.58
C TYR A 264 -15.01 10.23 -11.46
N GLY A 265 -15.07 9.54 -10.32
CA GLY A 265 -16.03 8.49 -10.06
C GLY A 265 -16.41 8.41 -8.59
N THR A 266 -17.59 7.85 -8.35
CA THR A 266 -18.16 7.66 -7.01
C THR A 266 -17.83 6.26 -6.48
N TYR A 267 -18.31 5.91 -5.30
CA TYR A 267 -18.16 4.55 -4.77
C TYR A 267 -18.89 3.51 -5.65
N LEU A 268 -19.94 3.90 -6.38
CA LEU A 268 -20.63 3.04 -7.35
C LEU A 268 -19.79 2.77 -8.60
N ASN A 269 -18.77 3.59 -8.84
CA ASN A 269 -17.85 3.48 -9.97
C ASN A 269 -16.48 2.92 -9.56
N GLU A 270 -16.34 2.42 -8.34
CA GLU A 270 -15.06 1.94 -7.78
C GLU A 270 -13.99 3.05 -7.63
N GLY A 271 -14.42 4.30 -7.55
CA GLY A 271 -13.55 5.48 -7.36
C GLY A 271 -13.22 6.21 -8.66
N SER A 272 -12.21 7.08 -8.58
CA SER A 272 -11.72 7.88 -9.71
C SER A 272 -10.46 7.27 -10.31
N ALA A 273 -10.33 7.32 -11.63
CA ALA A 273 -9.28 6.62 -12.36
C ALA A 273 -8.64 7.48 -13.46
N THR A 274 -7.39 7.16 -13.77
CA THR A 274 -6.66 7.68 -14.93
C THR A 274 -5.56 6.69 -15.33
N TYR A 275 -4.92 6.93 -16.47
CA TYR A 275 -3.75 6.19 -16.91
C TYR A 275 -2.48 6.71 -16.24
N ALA A 276 -1.72 5.80 -15.62
CA ALA A 276 -0.42 6.14 -15.02
C ALA A 276 0.57 6.75 -16.03
N SER A 277 0.40 6.50 -17.32
CA SER A 277 1.22 7.09 -18.38
C SER A 277 1.12 8.62 -18.49
N TYR A 278 0.07 9.24 -17.92
CA TYR A 278 -0.07 10.70 -17.93
C TYR A 278 0.70 11.40 -16.80
N VAL A 279 1.17 10.64 -15.82
CA VAL A 279 1.80 11.20 -14.61
C VAL A 279 3.12 11.89 -14.93
N ASP A 280 3.93 11.30 -15.81
CA ASP A 280 5.23 11.85 -16.20
C ASP A 280 5.07 13.19 -16.93
N ASP A 281 4.18 13.23 -17.92
CA ASP A 281 3.86 14.44 -18.67
C ASP A 281 3.27 15.51 -17.74
N ALA A 282 2.37 15.15 -16.83
CA ALA A 282 1.81 16.07 -15.85
C ALA A 282 2.89 16.70 -14.96
N PHE A 283 3.83 15.91 -14.45
CA PHE A 283 4.94 16.41 -13.62
C PHE A 283 5.83 17.39 -14.40
N LEU A 284 6.11 17.10 -15.67
CA LEU A 284 6.93 17.95 -16.54
C LEU A 284 6.21 19.23 -16.95
N ASP A 285 4.98 19.11 -17.45
CA ASP A 285 4.25 20.19 -18.11
C ASP A 285 3.59 21.14 -17.11
N HIS A 286 3.13 20.62 -15.97
CA HIS A 286 2.31 21.39 -15.01
C HIS A 286 2.99 21.63 -13.66
N TRP A 287 3.80 20.68 -13.20
CA TRP A 287 4.40 20.72 -11.87
C TRP A 287 5.90 21.01 -11.85
N LYS A 288 6.47 21.39 -13.00
CA LYS A 288 7.86 21.85 -13.14
C LYS A 288 8.89 20.86 -12.61
N ALA A 289 8.64 19.55 -12.76
CA ALA A 289 9.68 18.56 -12.57
C ALA A 289 10.81 18.78 -13.60
N SER A 290 12.06 18.66 -13.18
CA SER A 290 13.21 18.85 -14.09
C SER A 290 13.35 17.72 -15.11
N SER A 291 12.82 16.54 -14.78
CA SER A 291 12.90 15.32 -15.56
C SER A 291 11.88 14.32 -15.00
N SER A 292 11.37 13.43 -15.85
CA SER A 292 10.69 12.21 -15.41
C SER A 292 11.29 10.99 -16.08
N GLN A 293 11.21 9.85 -15.40
CA GLN A 293 11.64 8.56 -15.92
C GLN A 293 10.58 7.50 -15.62
N TYR A 294 10.06 6.91 -16.69
CA TYR A 294 9.13 5.80 -16.61
C TYR A 294 9.86 4.47 -16.58
N TYR A 295 9.52 3.60 -15.64
CA TYR A 295 9.98 2.22 -15.59
C TYR A 295 8.79 1.27 -15.57
N THR A 296 8.68 0.43 -16.59
CA THR A 296 7.80 -0.74 -16.53
C THR A 296 8.51 -1.84 -15.75
N MET A 297 7.89 -2.34 -14.68
CA MET A 297 8.46 -3.49 -13.98
C MET A 297 8.26 -4.75 -14.83
N GLU A 298 9.36 -5.36 -15.25
CA GLU A 298 9.34 -6.70 -15.84
C GLU A 298 9.00 -7.74 -14.78
N LYS A 299 8.51 -8.90 -15.21
CA LYS A 299 8.34 -10.06 -14.32
C LYS A 299 9.68 -10.32 -13.62
N PRO A 300 9.74 -10.37 -12.27
CA PRO A 300 11.00 -10.59 -11.58
C PRO A 300 11.63 -11.91 -12.04
N PRO A 301 12.95 -11.95 -12.26
CA PRO A 301 13.64 -13.16 -12.67
C PRO A 301 13.41 -14.29 -11.65
N SER A 302 13.47 -15.53 -12.12
CA SER A 302 13.37 -16.71 -11.24
C SER A 302 14.44 -16.62 -10.14
N GLY A 303 14.02 -16.74 -8.87
CA GLY A 303 14.90 -16.65 -7.70
C GLY A 303 14.64 -15.47 -6.77
N GLY A 304 13.64 -14.62 -7.05
CA GLY A 304 13.16 -13.61 -6.09
C GLY A 304 14.03 -12.36 -5.98
N VAL A 305 15.01 -12.20 -6.88
CA VAL A 305 15.82 -10.97 -6.96
C VAL A 305 15.01 -9.89 -7.65
N ASP A 306 14.82 -8.76 -6.97
CA ASP A 306 14.24 -7.57 -7.57
C ASP A 306 15.28 -6.88 -8.46
N ALA A 307 15.16 -7.07 -9.78
CA ALA A 307 16.04 -6.44 -10.76
C ALA A 307 15.97 -4.90 -10.74
N GLN A 308 14.90 -4.33 -10.18
CA GLN A 308 14.73 -2.88 -10.06
C GLN A 308 15.31 -2.32 -8.76
N PHE A 309 15.74 -3.18 -7.82
CA PHE A 309 16.29 -2.73 -6.54
C PHE A 309 17.41 -1.68 -6.69
N PRO A 310 18.40 -1.82 -7.60
CA PRO A 310 19.44 -0.79 -7.75
C PRO A 310 18.89 0.60 -8.12
N ILE A 311 17.83 0.65 -8.93
CA ILE A 311 17.19 1.90 -9.36
C ILE A 311 16.37 2.47 -8.21
N ILE A 312 15.53 1.64 -7.58
CA ILE A 312 14.73 2.02 -6.40
C ILE A 312 15.64 2.59 -5.30
N LYS A 313 16.74 1.88 -5.03
CA LYS A 313 17.74 2.28 -4.06
C LYS A 313 18.33 3.65 -4.40
N ALA A 314 18.74 3.87 -5.66
CA ALA A 314 19.35 5.13 -6.09
C ALA A 314 18.39 6.33 -5.94
N GLU A 315 17.12 6.16 -6.26
CA GLU A 315 16.09 7.19 -6.11
C GLU A 315 15.84 7.53 -4.63
N LEU A 316 15.64 6.51 -3.79
CA LEU A 316 15.35 6.69 -2.37
C LEU A 316 16.57 7.20 -1.57
N ASP A 317 17.78 6.75 -1.89
CA ASP A 317 19.03 7.30 -1.31
C ASP A 317 19.14 8.80 -1.58
N ALA A 318 18.73 9.21 -2.78
CA ALA A 318 18.71 10.60 -3.21
C ALA A 318 17.44 11.37 -2.77
N LYS A 319 16.65 10.78 -1.86
CA LYS A 319 15.48 11.40 -1.22
C LYS A 319 14.37 11.77 -2.21
N ARG A 320 14.21 10.97 -3.26
CA ARG A 320 13.13 11.09 -4.25
C ARG A 320 12.13 9.94 -4.07
N PRO A 321 10.98 10.19 -3.41
CA PRO A 321 9.91 9.21 -3.33
C PRO A 321 9.43 8.84 -4.72
N TRP A 322 9.10 7.57 -4.92
CA TRP A 322 8.73 7.06 -6.22
C TRP A 322 7.19 6.90 -6.29
N PHE A 323 6.57 7.61 -7.22
CA PHE A 323 5.21 7.30 -7.66
C PHE A 323 5.14 5.87 -8.22
N TRP A 324 4.39 4.99 -7.56
CA TRP A 324 4.28 3.59 -7.94
C TRP A 324 2.84 3.28 -8.35
N ALA A 325 2.66 2.59 -9.48
CA ALA A 325 1.35 2.12 -9.92
C ALA A 325 1.43 0.66 -10.39
N GLY A 326 0.41 -0.12 -10.04
CA GLY A 326 0.27 -1.51 -10.44
C GLY A 326 -1.17 -1.98 -10.29
N GLY A 327 -1.63 -2.80 -11.23
CA GLY A 327 -3.06 -3.12 -11.32
C GLY A 327 -3.88 -1.87 -11.60
N ALA A 328 -4.94 -1.63 -10.82
CA ALA A 328 -5.82 -0.47 -10.93
C ALA A 328 -5.46 0.68 -9.96
N HIS A 329 -4.33 0.58 -9.24
CA HIS A 329 -4.05 1.43 -8.10
C HIS A 329 -2.65 2.07 -8.15
N ALA A 330 -2.55 3.25 -7.53
CA ALA A 330 -1.32 4.02 -7.38
C ALA A 330 -1.08 4.42 -5.92
N PHE A 331 0.19 4.48 -5.54
CA PHE A 331 0.68 4.76 -4.19
C PHE A 331 2.14 5.23 -4.27
N ILE A 332 2.81 5.41 -3.13
CA ILE A 332 4.18 5.94 -3.09
C ILE A 332 5.09 4.91 -2.45
N LEU A 333 6.17 4.55 -3.14
CA LEU A 333 7.31 3.85 -2.58
C LEU A 333 8.31 4.90 -2.08
N ASP A 334 8.48 4.99 -0.77
CA ASP A 334 9.17 6.14 -0.15
C ASP A 334 10.14 5.72 0.96
N GLY A 335 10.48 4.44 1.07
CA GLY A 335 11.46 3.95 2.02
C GLY A 335 11.83 2.50 1.75
N TYR A 336 12.96 2.08 2.30
CA TYR A 336 13.42 0.70 2.20
C TYR A 336 14.41 0.34 3.31
N ARG A 337 14.49 -0.97 3.58
CA ARG A 337 15.46 -1.57 4.50
C ARG A 337 16.49 -2.41 3.77
N ASP A 338 16.06 -3.15 2.76
CA ASP A 338 16.87 -4.05 1.94
C ASP A 338 16.17 -4.25 0.58
N ASP A 339 16.61 -5.22 -0.22
CA ASP A 339 16.06 -5.56 -1.55
C ASP A 339 14.73 -6.33 -1.52
N TYR A 340 14.15 -6.49 -0.32
CA TYR A 340 12.88 -7.17 -0.11
C TYR A 340 11.86 -6.29 0.64
N TRP A 341 12.33 -5.47 1.59
CA TRP A 341 11.47 -4.67 2.46
C TRP A 341 11.43 -3.21 2.03
N TYR A 342 10.36 -2.86 1.33
CA TYR A 342 9.98 -1.50 0.94
C TYR A 342 8.91 -0.92 1.87
N HIS A 343 8.90 0.39 2.01
CA HIS A 343 7.82 1.13 2.65
C HIS A 343 6.90 1.72 1.58
N PHE A 344 5.60 1.57 1.80
CA PHE A 344 4.55 2.09 0.92
C PHE A 344 3.60 3.01 1.68
N ASN A 345 3.34 4.19 1.12
CA ASN A 345 2.24 5.05 1.49
C ASN A 345 1.09 4.83 0.51
N TRP A 346 -0.01 4.24 1.01
CA TRP A 346 -1.13 3.79 0.18
C TRP A 346 -2.05 4.91 -0.32
N GLY A 347 -1.94 6.14 0.20
CA GLY A 347 -2.96 7.17 0.01
C GLY A 347 -4.31 6.77 0.61
#